data_AF-A0A9C8AC70-F1
#
_entry.id   AF-A0A9C8AC70-F1
#
_cell.length_a   1.000
_cell.length_b   1.000
_cell.length_c   1.000
_cell.angle_alpha   90.00
_cell.angle_beta   90.00
_cell.angle_gamma   90.00
#
_symmetry.space_group_name_H-M   'P 1'
#
loop_
_entity.id
_entity.type
_entity.pdbx_description
1 polymer ?
#
loop_
_entity_poly.entity_id
_entity_poly.type
_entity_poly.pdbx_seq_one_letter_code
_entity_poly.pdbx_strand_id
1 'polypeptide(L)'
;MNQNVVNALVKFTLAIFVSLLVAGCYDSYMEREGEIAVNAFLEEMSPELARKIANIEKEISITEEKIREISELKIKHPKYAGKIETSRRQWEVLQDKLKRSLKEIREVVESAYVTYELDKIQGGNQFNKIAADLLSAADSVLASAGTTKDAIEDALNEPLPSLDDDVSDDDGSKSSPDIPKPTEPTSETKEEFEPVEPSIEPKDDEIVEEPELKPQNDETVEEPTGLKPQKTTNEPPHNISSLCEAKASLADARFNLMMMAMSTDKTEQEAYLVEIDKASTDFEKVLAAMLKDEIDNDQFTALLETWTVFKNIRETEFIPAILAGDKDKALEINGIQAERMNTMIGIIQALSGENCD
;
A
#
# COMPACT_ATOMS: atom_id res chain seq x y z
N MET A 1 -23.92 -26.76 38.81
CA MET A 1 -22.99 -25.74 38.31
C MET A 1 -22.86 -24.67 39.39
N ASN A 2 -21.64 -24.41 39.89
CA ASN A 2 -21.43 -23.65 41.12
C ASN A 2 -21.76 -22.16 40.90
N GLN A 3 -22.62 -21.57 41.72
CA GLN A 3 -23.15 -20.21 41.53
C GLN A 3 -22.05 -19.14 41.57
N ASN A 4 -20.95 -19.43 42.26
CA ASN A 4 -19.75 -18.60 42.28
C ASN A 4 -19.02 -18.57 40.93
N VAL A 5 -19.04 -19.67 40.17
CA VAL A 5 -18.41 -19.76 38.85
C VAL A 5 -19.21 -18.95 37.82
N VAL A 6 -20.54 -19.00 37.90
CA VAL A 6 -21.42 -18.20 37.02
C VAL A 6 -21.26 -16.71 37.29
N ASN A 7 -21.19 -16.29 38.55
CA ASN A 7 -20.96 -14.88 38.91
C ASN A 7 -19.57 -14.37 38.51
N ALA A 8 -18.53 -15.20 38.62
CA ALA A 8 -17.19 -14.84 38.18
C ALA A 8 -17.12 -14.69 36.64
N LEU A 9 -17.75 -15.62 35.91
CA LEU A 9 -17.81 -15.58 34.46
C LEU A 9 -18.54 -14.32 33.96
N VAL A 10 -19.72 -14.01 34.52
CA VAL A 10 -20.51 -12.82 34.14
C VAL A 10 -19.74 -11.53 34.41
N LYS A 11 -19.02 -11.43 35.54
CA LYS A 11 -18.20 -10.24 35.85
C LYS A 11 -17.01 -10.11 34.90
N PHE A 12 -16.38 -11.22 34.53
CA PHE A 12 -15.27 -11.23 33.58
C PHE A 12 -15.73 -10.83 32.17
N THR A 13 -16.87 -11.35 31.71
CA THR A 13 -17.46 -10.96 30.41
C THR A 13 -17.86 -9.49 30.39
N LEU A 14 -18.43 -8.97 31.48
CA LEU A 14 -18.79 -7.54 31.59
C LEU A 14 -17.56 -6.64 31.58
N ALA A 15 -16.48 -7.03 32.27
CA ALA A 15 -15.22 -6.27 32.30
C ALA A 15 -14.53 -6.25 30.92
N ILE A 16 -14.54 -7.37 30.20
CA ILE A 16 -14.04 -7.43 28.82
C ILE A 16 -14.89 -6.55 27.90
N PHE A 17 -16.21 -6.59 28.02
CA PHE A 17 -17.10 -5.79 27.19
C PHE A 17 -16.93 -4.28 27.43
N VAL A 18 -16.75 -3.87 28.69
CA VAL A 18 -16.43 -2.48 29.04
C VAL A 18 -15.05 -2.07 28.51
N SER A 19 -14.05 -2.96 28.59
CA SER A 19 -12.70 -2.66 28.08
C SER A 19 -12.66 -2.54 26.55
N LEU A 20 -13.40 -3.39 25.83
CA LEU A 20 -13.53 -3.33 24.36
C LEU A 20 -14.29 -2.09 23.89
N LEU A 21 -15.32 -1.66 24.62
CA LEU A 21 -16.05 -0.41 24.33
C LEU A 21 -15.17 0.83 24.56
N VAL A 22 -14.31 0.82 25.57
CA VAL A 22 -13.36 1.92 25.81
C VAL A 22 -12.30 1.95 24.71
N ALA A 23 -11.69 0.82 24.35
CA ALA A 23 -10.68 0.76 23.28
C ALA A 23 -11.23 1.24 21.92
N GLY A 24 -12.39 0.75 21.48
CA GLY A 24 -12.99 1.17 20.21
C GLY A 24 -13.44 2.63 20.16
N CYS A 25 -13.73 3.25 21.31
CA CYS A 25 -14.02 4.69 21.37
C CYS A 25 -12.75 5.53 21.34
N TYR A 26 -11.64 5.04 21.91
CA TYR A 26 -10.36 5.76 21.93
C TYR A 26 -9.72 5.84 20.53
N ASP A 27 -9.75 4.77 19.75
CA ASP A 27 -9.18 4.77 18.39
C ASP A 27 -9.86 5.82 17.48
N SER A 28 -11.20 5.84 17.46
CA SER A 28 -11.97 6.83 16.70
C SER A 28 -11.81 8.28 17.18
N TYR A 29 -11.42 8.45 18.46
CA TYR A 29 -11.20 9.76 19.05
C TYR A 29 -9.81 10.31 18.67
N MET A 30 -8.78 9.47 18.75
CA MET A 30 -7.40 9.84 18.42
C MET A 30 -7.23 10.12 16.92
N GLU A 31 -7.90 9.36 16.05
CA GLU A 31 -7.93 9.60 14.60
C GLU A 31 -8.49 11.00 14.28
N ARG A 32 -9.57 11.39 14.96
CA ARG A 32 -10.21 12.69 14.78
C ARG A 32 -9.37 13.86 15.29
N GLU A 33 -8.72 13.72 16.45
CA GLU A 33 -7.80 14.75 16.95
C GLU A 33 -6.57 14.90 16.04
N GLY A 34 -6.05 13.78 15.51
CA GLY A 34 -4.99 13.77 14.51
C GLY A 34 -5.36 14.54 13.25
N GLU A 35 -6.52 14.26 12.65
CA GLU A 35 -7.00 15.00 11.48
C GLU A 35 -7.18 16.49 11.74
N ILE A 36 -7.72 16.87 12.90
CA ILE A 36 -7.88 18.29 13.28
C ILE A 36 -6.51 18.98 13.34
N ALA A 37 -5.53 18.34 13.97
CA ALA A 37 -4.20 18.90 14.11
C ALA A 37 -3.47 19.02 12.76
N VAL A 38 -3.59 18.01 11.91
CA VAL A 38 -3.04 18.01 10.54
C VAL A 38 -3.68 19.12 9.69
N ASN A 39 -5.01 19.30 9.77
CA ASN A 39 -5.69 20.36 9.05
C ASN A 39 -5.29 21.75 9.57
N ALA A 40 -5.13 21.92 10.89
CA ALA A 40 -4.64 23.18 11.47
C ALA A 40 -3.20 23.49 11.02
N PHE A 41 -2.33 22.48 11.01
CA PHE A 41 -0.96 22.58 10.48
C PHE A 41 -0.96 22.98 9.00
N LEU A 42 -1.81 22.36 8.17
CA LEU A 42 -1.98 22.71 6.77
C LEU A 42 -2.41 24.16 6.59
N GLU A 43 -3.42 24.61 7.32
CA GLU A 43 -3.93 25.99 7.25
C GLU A 43 -2.86 27.01 7.66
N GLU A 44 -2.05 26.69 8.66
CA GLU A 44 -0.96 27.54 9.14
C GLU A 44 0.20 27.60 8.13
N MET A 45 0.65 26.44 7.67
CA MET A 45 1.91 26.31 6.92
C MET A 45 1.74 26.48 5.42
N SER A 46 0.61 26.06 4.85
CA SER A 46 0.29 26.20 3.43
C SER A 46 -1.22 26.38 3.22
N PRO A 47 -1.76 27.58 3.51
CA PRO A 47 -3.18 27.86 3.36
C PRO A 47 -3.67 27.69 1.91
N GLU A 48 -2.77 27.86 0.94
CA GLU A 48 -3.10 27.60 -0.46
C GLU A 48 -3.31 26.10 -0.73
N LEU A 49 -2.47 25.23 -0.18
CA LEU A 49 -2.62 23.79 -0.32
C LEU A 49 -3.89 23.32 0.39
N ALA A 50 -4.16 23.82 1.60
CA ALA A 50 -5.41 23.56 2.31
C ALA A 50 -6.64 23.90 1.47
N ARG A 51 -6.63 25.07 0.81
CA ARG A 51 -7.69 25.49 -0.11
C ARG A 51 -7.81 24.56 -1.33
N LYS A 52 -6.70 24.06 -1.88
CA LYS A 52 -6.71 23.13 -3.03
C LYS A 52 -7.27 21.76 -2.63
N ILE A 53 -6.89 21.24 -1.47
CA ILE A 53 -7.47 20.03 -0.87
C ILE A 53 -8.99 20.18 -0.74
N ALA A 54 -9.47 21.29 -0.16
CA ALA A 54 -10.90 21.57 -0.03
C ALA A 54 -11.62 21.66 -1.40
N ASN A 55 -10.95 22.15 -2.45
CA ASN A 55 -11.51 22.15 -3.81
C ASN A 55 -11.62 20.73 -4.38
N ILE A 56 -10.62 19.86 -4.15
CA ILE A 56 -10.69 18.45 -4.56
C ILE A 56 -11.86 17.74 -3.87
N GLU A 57 -12.02 17.93 -2.55
CA GLU A 57 -13.15 17.39 -1.79
C GLU A 57 -14.51 17.87 -2.30
N LYS A 58 -14.59 19.14 -2.67
CA LYS A 58 -15.78 19.71 -3.30
C LYS A 58 -16.07 19.06 -4.65
N GLU A 59 -15.06 18.86 -5.50
CA GLU A 59 -15.24 18.17 -6.78
C GLU A 59 -15.67 16.71 -6.59
N ILE A 60 -15.14 16.01 -5.59
CA ILE A 60 -15.61 14.66 -5.21
C ILE A 60 -17.11 14.70 -4.88
N SER A 61 -17.55 15.64 -4.04
CA SER A 61 -18.96 15.80 -3.69
C SER A 61 -19.84 16.10 -4.92
N ILE A 62 -19.35 16.91 -5.86
CA ILE A 62 -20.04 17.19 -7.12
C ILE A 62 -20.17 15.92 -7.97
N THR A 63 -19.11 15.12 -8.06
CA THR A 63 -19.14 13.86 -8.82
C THR A 63 -20.11 12.85 -8.21
N GLU A 64 -20.18 12.76 -6.87
CA GLU A 64 -21.13 11.90 -6.14
C GLU A 64 -22.57 12.28 -6.46
N GLU A 65 -22.87 13.57 -6.39
CA GLU A 65 -24.19 14.08 -6.76
C GLU A 65 -24.52 13.74 -8.21
N LYS A 66 -23.55 13.90 -9.12
CA LYS A 66 -23.78 13.64 -10.53
C LYS A 66 -24.03 12.18 -10.85
N ILE A 67 -23.27 11.28 -10.23
CA ILE A 67 -23.48 9.83 -10.34
C ILE A 67 -24.88 9.46 -9.87
N ARG A 68 -25.36 10.07 -8.77
CA ARG A 68 -26.72 9.89 -8.25
C ARG A 68 -27.78 10.36 -9.24
N GLU A 69 -27.67 11.59 -9.75
CA GLU A 69 -28.60 12.13 -10.75
C GLU A 69 -28.70 11.25 -12.01
N ILE A 70 -27.56 10.80 -12.54
CA ILE A 70 -27.48 9.94 -13.73
C ILE A 70 -28.13 8.58 -13.45
N SER A 71 -27.95 8.04 -12.25
CA SER A 71 -28.58 6.79 -11.82
C SER A 71 -30.11 6.91 -11.76
N GLU A 72 -30.64 8.04 -11.26
CA GLU A 72 -32.08 8.30 -11.30
C GLU A 72 -32.60 8.50 -12.73
N LEU A 73 -31.83 9.15 -13.59
CA LEU A 73 -32.17 9.37 -14.99
C LEU A 73 -32.33 8.04 -15.74
N LYS A 74 -31.50 7.04 -15.43
CA LYS A 74 -31.58 5.68 -15.99
C LYS A 74 -32.95 5.04 -15.75
N ILE A 75 -33.51 5.23 -14.55
CA ILE A 75 -34.82 4.69 -14.16
C ILE A 75 -35.93 5.37 -14.96
N LYS A 76 -35.83 6.69 -15.15
CA LYS A 76 -36.85 7.49 -15.87
C LYS A 76 -36.80 7.29 -17.38
N HIS A 77 -35.63 6.97 -17.94
CA HIS A 77 -35.41 6.88 -19.39
C HIS A 77 -34.71 5.57 -19.82
N PRO A 78 -35.37 4.41 -19.66
CA PRO A 78 -34.75 3.11 -19.93
C PRO A 78 -34.30 2.93 -21.39
N LYS A 79 -34.93 3.63 -22.35
CA LYS A 79 -34.51 3.63 -23.76
C LYS A 79 -33.06 4.12 -23.98
N TYR A 80 -32.56 4.96 -23.07
CA TYR A 80 -31.20 5.52 -23.13
C TYR A 80 -30.25 4.88 -22.09
N ALA A 81 -30.63 3.76 -21.48
CA ALA A 81 -29.88 3.16 -20.38
C ALA A 81 -28.40 2.90 -20.73
N GLY A 82 -28.09 2.55 -21.98
CA GLY A 82 -26.71 2.37 -22.43
C GLY A 82 -25.86 3.65 -22.33
N LYS A 83 -26.31 4.75 -22.93
CA LYS A 83 -25.59 6.05 -22.90
C LYS A 83 -25.47 6.59 -21.47
N ILE A 84 -26.56 6.47 -20.69
CA ILE A 84 -26.60 6.89 -19.28
C ILE A 84 -25.62 6.09 -18.44
N GLU A 85 -25.57 4.76 -18.61
CA GLU A 85 -24.63 3.90 -17.89
C GLU A 85 -23.17 4.19 -18.26
N THR A 86 -22.87 4.45 -19.53
CA THR A 86 -21.52 4.87 -19.96
C THR A 86 -21.09 6.15 -19.26
N SER A 87 -21.94 7.17 -19.26
CA SER A 87 -21.64 8.44 -18.57
C SER A 87 -21.45 8.23 -17.06
N ARG A 88 -22.33 7.44 -16.42
CA ARG A 88 -22.23 7.09 -14.99
C ARG A 88 -20.85 6.52 -14.65
N ARG A 89 -20.37 5.55 -15.44
CA ARG A 89 -19.05 4.92 -15.24
C ARG A 89 -17.90 5.91 -15.44
N GLN A 90 -18.01 6.83 -16.39
CA GLN A 90 -16.97 7.86 -16.59
C GLN A 90 -16.88 8.79 -15.38
N TRP A 91 -18.01 9.16 -14.78
CA TRP A 91 -18.03 9.93 -13.54
C TRP A 91 -17.48 9.14 -12.33
N GLU A 92 -17.79 7.84 -12.22
CA GLU A 92 -17.20 6.97 -11.19
C GLU A 92 -15.67 6.91 -11.30
N VAL A 93 -15.14 6.72 -12.52
CA VAL A 93 -13.69 6.73 -12.77
C VAL A 93 -13.06 8.07 -12.39
N LEU A 94 -13.72 9.19 -12.67
CA LEU A 94 -13.24 10.52 -12.26
C LEU A 94 -13.24 10.66 -10.73
N GLN A 95 -14.30 10.22 -10.06
CA GLN A 95 -14.41 10.25 -8.60
C GLN A 95 -13.29 9.43 -7.94
N ASP A 96 -13.04 8.22 -8.43
CA ASP A 96 -12.00 7.33 -7.89
C ASP A 96 -10.60 7.95 -8.02
N LYS A 97 -10.31 8.60 -9.16
CA LYS A 97 -9.07 9.34 -9.36
C LYS A 97 -8.93 10.49 -8.36
N LEU A 98 -9.98 11.30 -8.19
CA LEU A 98 -9.98 12.41 -7.23
C LEU A 98 -9.75 11.90 -5.79
N LYS A 99 -10.44 10.83 -5.38
CA LYS A 99 -10.29 10.22 -4.06
C LYS A 99 -8.87 9.69 -3.83
N ARG A 100 -8.30 8.99 -4.84
CA ARG A 100 -6.93 8.48 -4.77
C ARG A 100 -5.92 9.61 -4.60
N SER A 101 -5.96 10.63 -5.45
CA SER A 101 -5.01 11.75 -5.37
C SER A 101 -5.17 12.56 -4.09
N LEU A 102 -6.40 12.75 -3.60
CA LEU A 102 -6.63 13.38 -2.29
C LEU A 102 -5.97 12.59 -1.16
N LYS A 103 -6.11 11.26 -1.18
CA LYS A 103 -5.49 10.36 -0.21
C LYS A 103 -3.97 10.47 -0.24
N GLU A 104 -3.35 10.38 -1.42
CA GLU A 104 -1.90 10.52 -1.58
C GLU A 104 -1.39 11.87 -1.04
N ILE A 105 -2.08 12.97 -1.35
CA ILE A 105 -1.72 14.30 -0.82
C ILE A 105 -1.82 14.32 0.71
N ARG A 106 -2.91 13.77 1.29
CA ARG A 106 -3.11 13.73 2.74
C ARG A 106 -2.05 12.89 3.45
N GLU A 107 -1.70 11.72 2.93
CA GLU A 107 -0.65 10.86 3.50
C GLU A 107 0.70 11.57 3.57
N VAL A 108 1.09 12.30 2.51
CA VAL A 108 2.33 13.08 2.51
C VAL A 108 2.28 14.22 3.52
N VAL A 109 1.14 14.90 3.63
CA VAL A 109 0.94 15.98 4.61
C VAL A 109 1.01 15.44 6.03
N GLU A 110 0.35 14.33 6.33
CA GLU A 110 0.35 13.69 7.65
C GLU A 110 1.77 13.29 8.05
N SER A 111 2.52 12.69 7.13
CA SER A 111 3.94 12.36 7.36
C SER A 111 4.78 13.60 7.65
N ALA A 112 4.53 14.71 6.93
CA ALA A 112 5.22 15.96 7.15
C ALA A 112 4.81 16.64 8.48
N TYR A 113 3.55 16.53 8.88
CA TYR A 113 3.06 16.99 10.17
C TYR A 113 3.74 16.25 11.32
N VAL A 114 3.86 14.92 11.23
CA VAL A 114 4.62 14.13 12.21
C VAL A 114 6.06 14.63 12.29
N THR A 115 6.72 14.87 11.14
CA THR A 115 8.08 15.40 11.11
C THR A 115 8.19 16.80 11.73
N TYR A 116 7.17 17.65 11.51
CA TYR A 116 7.07 18.97 12.12
C TYR A 116 6.90 18.91 13.64
N GLU A 117 6.06 18.03 14.18
CA GLU A 117 5.91 17.90 15.64
C GLU A 117 7.18 17.36 16.31
N LEU A 118 7.99 16.59 15.58
CA LEU A 118 9.27 16.07 16.05
C LEU A 118 10.38 17.13 16.05
N ASP A 119 10.46 17.95 15.00
CA ASP A 119 11.33 19.14 14.96
C ASP A 119 10.60 20.26 14.22
N LYS A 120 10.08 21.23 14.98
CA LYS A 120 9.26 22.32 14.42
C LYS A 120 10.03 23.17 13.40
N ILE A 121 11.33 23.35 13.61
CA ILE A 121 12.14 24.20 12.72
C ILE A 121 12.52 23.42 11.46
N GLN A 122 13.07 22.21 11.61
CA GLN A 122 13.48 21.42 10.46
C GLN A 122 12.27 20.90 9.68
N GLY A 123 11.26 20.37 10.35
CA GLY A 123 10.04 19.86 9.75
C GLY A 123 9.24 20.96 9.05
N GLY A 124 9.18 22.17 9.60
CA GLY A 124 8.57 23.31 8.91
C GLY A 124 9.29 23.66 7.60
N ASN A 125 10.63 23.67 7.62
CA ASN A 125 11.43 23.90 6.42
C ASN A 125 11.30 22.77 5.38
N GLN A 126 11.16 21.51 5.82
CA GLN A 126 10.94 20.37 4.94
C GLN A 126 9.54 20.43 4.31
N PHE A 127 8.51 20.72 5.12
CA PHE A 127 7.15 20.88 4.62
C PHE A 127 7.07 21.98 3.56
N ASN A 128 7.70 23.13 3.79
CA ASN A 128 7.74 24.22 2.81
C ASN A 128 8.36 23.81 1.46
N LYS A 129 9.31 22.87 1.45
CA LYS A 129 9.90 22.36 0.21
C LYS A 129 8.92 21.47 -0.55
N ILE A 130 8.27 20.52 0.14
CA ILE A 130 7.34 19.58 -0.49
C ILE A 130 5.99 20.22 -0.81
N ALA A 131 5.60 21.30 -0.13
CA ALA A 131 4.32 21.97 -0.34
C ALA A 131 4.15 22.48 -1.78
N ALA A 132 5.24 22.89 -2.44
CA ALA A 132 5.20 23.30 -3.84
C ALA A 132 4.87 22.13 -4.78
N ASP A 133 5.44 20.95 -4.52
CA ASP A 133 5.17 19.73 -5.29
C ASP A 133 3.73 19.25 -5.07
N LEU A 134 3.25 19.29 -3.82
CA LEU A 134 1.87 18.97 -3.47
C LEU A 134 0.86 19.94 -4.10
N LEU A 135 1.19 21.23 -4.15
CA LEU A 135 0.38 22.24 -4.86
C LEU A 135 0.29 21.94 -6.35
N SER A 136 1.43 21.63 -6.97
CA SER A 136 1.49 21.24 -8.39
C SER A 136 0.66 19.98 -8.67
N ALA A 137 0.76 18.97 -7.80
CA ALA A 137 -0.04 17.76 -7.89
C ALA A 137 -1.55 18.07 -7.80
N ALA A 138 -1.95 18.88 -6.81
CA ALA A 138 -3.35 19.27 -6.63
C ALA A 138 -3.88 20.08 -7.83
N ASP A 139 -3.08 20.97 -8.39
CA ASP A 139 -3.44 21.74 -9.59
C ASP A 139 -3.62 20.84 -10.82
N SER A 140 -2.72 19.88 -11.01
CA SER A 140 -2.80 18.89 -12.08
C SER A 140 -4.10 18.06 -11.97
N VAL A 141 -4.42 17.60 -10.76
CA VAL A 141 -5.65 16.84 -10.47
C VAL A 141 -6.90 17.66 -10.79
N LEU A 142 -6.96 18.92 -10.33
CA LEU A 142 -8.10 19.79 -10.58
C LEU A 142 -8.27 20.14 -12.07
N ALA A 143 -7.17 20.37 -12.79
CA ALA A 143 -7.22 20.63 -14.23
C ALA A 143 -7.68 19.39 -15.01
N SER A 144 -7.16 18.21 -14.67
CA SER A 144 -7.56 16.93 -15.26
C SER A 144 -9.05 16.65 -14.99
N ALA A 145 -9.52 16.93 -13.79
CA ALA A 145 -10.93 16.78 -13.42
C ALA A 145 -11.84 17.71 -14.24
N GLY A 146 -11.46 18.98 -14.39
CA GLY A 146 -12.21 19.94 -15.21
C GLY A 146 -12.35 19.47 -16.67
N THR A 147 -11.24 19.09 -17.30
CA THR A 147 -11.25 18.60 -18.69
C THR A 147 -12.05 17.31 -18.87
N THR A 148 -11.94 16.37 -17.92
CA THR A 148 -12.69 15.11 -17.95
C THR A 148 -14.19 15.37 -17.79
N LYS A 149 -14.57 16.26 -16.88
CA LYS A 149 -15.96 16.67 -16.68
C LYS A 149 -16.56 17.27 -17.95
N ASP A 150 -15.88 18.25 -18.55
CA ASP A 150 -16.34 18.91 -19.77
C ASP A 150 -16.55 17.89 -20.90
N ALA A 151 -15.60 16.95 -21.06
CA ALA A 151 -15.70 15.88 -22.06
C ALA A 151 -16.89 14.94 -21.82
N ILE A 152 -17.21 14.61 -20.56
CA ILE A 152 -18.36 13.77 -20.23
C ILE A 152 -19.68 14.54 -20.50
N GLU A 153 -19.73 15.81 -20.14
CA GLU A 153 -20.90 16.67 -20.38
C GLU A 153 -21.16 16.88 -21.87
N ASP A 154 -20.12 17.08 -22.68
CA ASP A 154 -20.22 17.19 -24.13
C ASP A 154 -20.74 15.89 -24.77
N ALA A 155 -20.21 14.74 -24.35
CA ALA A 155 -20.67 13.43 -24.83
C ALA A 155 -22.15 13.17 -24.51
N LEU A 156 -22.67 13.70 -23.39
CA LEU A 156 -24.08 13.62 -23.05
C LEU A 156 -24.95 14.48 -23.98
N ASN A 157 -24.48 15.67 -24.35
CA ASN A 157 -25.20 16.65 -25.16
C ASN A 157 -25.19 16.36 -26.68
N GLU A 158 -24.36 15.43 -27.14
CA GLU A 158 -24.29 15.06 -28.55
C GLU A 158 -25.67 14.56 -29.08
N PRO A 159 -26.21 15.15 -30.18
CA PRO A 159 -27.49 14.77 -30.74
C PRO A 159 -27.50 13.29 -31.10
N LEU A 160 -28.59 12.60 -30.74
CA LEU A 160 -28.75 11.22 -31.19
C LEU A 160 -28.78 11.21 -32.72
N PRO A 161 -28.08 10.27 -33.38
CA PRO A 161 -28.29 10.06 -34.80
C PRO A 161 -29.78 9.83 -35.03
N SER A 162 -30.38 10.62 -35.92
CA SER A 162 -31.78 10.47 -36.30
C SER A 162 -31.97 9.02 -36.75
N LEU A 163 -32.85 8.30 -36.06
CA LEU A 163 -33.30 6.95 -36.41
C LEU A 163 -34.23 6.95 -37.65
N ASP A 164 -34.00 7.90 -38.55
CA ASP A 164 -34.75 8.12 -39.77
C ASP A 164 -33.76 8.07 -40.93
N ASP A 165 -33.21 6.90 -41.24
CA ASP A 165 -32.76 6.57 -42.60
C ASP A 165 -32.68 5.04 -42.78
N ASP A 166 -33.37 4.59 -43.83
CA ASP A 166 -33.36 3.29 -44.48
C ASP A 166 -34.07 2.08 -43.82
N VAL A 167 -35.40 2.15 -43.83
CA VAL A 167 -36.19 1.06 -44.40
C VAL A 167 -35.91 1.01 -45.91
N SER A 168 -34.89 0.26 -46.30
CA SER A 168 -34.82 -0.30 -47.65
C SER A 168 -35.13 -1.78 -47.52
N ASP A 169 -36.37 -2.12 -47.87
CA ASP A 169 -36.82 -3.47 -48.16
C ASP A 169 -35.94 -4.05 -49.28
N ASP A 170 -34.93 -4.86 -48.94
CA ASP A 170 -34.30 -5.77 -49.91
C ASP A 170 -34.49 -7.21 -49.46
N ASP A 171 -35.33 -7.89 -50.22
CA ASP A 171 -35.72 -9.28 -50.15
C ASP A 171 -34.52 -10.17 -50.52
N GLY A 172 -33.85 -10.69 -49.49
CA GLY A 172 -32.58 -11.40 -49.65
C GLY A 172 -32.44 -12.58 -48.70
N SER A 173 -33.32 -13.57 -48.85
CA SER A 173 -33.21 -14.91 -48.26
C SER A 173 -31.76 -15.44 -48.23
N LYS A 174 -31.18 -15.68 -47.04
CA LYS A 174 -30.36 -16.87 -46.69
C LYS A 174 -29.75 -16.84 -45.27
N SER A 175 -30.03 -17.94 -44.57
CA SER A 175 -29.20 -18.67 -43.60
C SER A 175 -28.89 -18.04 -42.24
N SER A 176 -29.56 -18.57 -41.21
CA SER A 176 -29.11 -18.56 -39.81
C SER A 176 -27.66 -19.04 -39.67
N PRO A 177 -26.86 -18.41 -38.79
CA PRO A 177 -25.76 -19.08 -38.11
C PRO A 177 -26.23 -19.63 -36.75
N ASP A 178 -25.90 -20.89 -36.50
CA ASP A 178 -26.09 -21.60 -35.23
C ASP A 178 -25.48 -20.84 -34.04
N ILE A 179 -26.28 -20.66 -33.00
CA ILE A 179 -25.85 -20.18 -31.68
C ILE A 179 -25.35 -21.40 -30.89
N PRO A 180 -24.07 -21.45 -30.45
CA PRO A 180 -23.63 -22.51 -29.56
C PRO A 180 -24.22 -22.31 -28.16
N LYS A 181 -24.83 -23.39 -27.67
CA LYS A 181 -25.41 -23.57 -26.33
C LYS A 181 -24.34 -23.42 -25.23
N PRO A 182 -24.63 -22.75 -24.10
CA PRO A 182 -23.70 -22.68 -22.97
C PRO A 182 -23.54 -24.05 -22.31
N THR A 183 -22.28 -24.46 -22.09
CA THR A 183 -21.90 -25.65 -21.34
C THR A 183 -22.01 -25.37 -19.83
N GLU A 184 -22.69 -26.25 -19.11
CA GLU A 184 -22.78 -26.24 -17.64
C GLU A 184 -21.42 -26.49 -16.97
N PRO A 185 -21.11 -25.84 -15.82
CA PRO A 185 -19.95 -26.19 -15.02
C PRO A 185 -20.20 -27.48 -14.24
N THR A 186 -19.36 -28.47 -14.45
CA THR A 186 -19.39 -29.74 -13.72
C THR A 186 -18.66 -29.60 -12.38
N SER A 187 -19.23 -30.24 -11.38
CA SER A 187 -18.93 -30.22 -9.96
C SER A 187 -17.52 -30.68 -9.57
N GLU A 188 -17.06 -30.09 -8.46
CA GLU A 188 -16.29 -30.65 -7.35
C GLU A 188 -15.58 -32.00 -7.58
N THR A 189 -14.25 -31.99 -7.45
CA THR A 189 -13.49 -33.15 -6.99
C THR A 189 -12.64 -32.73 -5.80
N LYS A 190 -12.87 -33.44 -4.69
CA LYS A 190 -12.25 -33.28 -3.38
C LYS A 190 -10.95 -34.08 -3.39
N GLU A 191 -9.79 -33.43 -3.32
CA GLU A 191 -8.54 -34.13 -3.04
C GLU A 191 -8.26 -34.11 -1.54
N GLU A 192 -8.18 -35.33 -1.01
CA GLU A 192 -7.85 -35.71 0.35
C GLU A 192 -6.32 -35.81 0.43
N PHE A 193 -5.69 -34.92 1.20
CA PHE A 193 -4.26 -34.99 1.52
C PHE A 193 -4.09 -35.53 2.95
N GLU A 194 -3.48 -36.72 3.05
CA GLU A 194 -2.97 -37.26 4.31
C GLU A 194 -1.68 -36.53 4.74
N PRO A 195 -1.46 -36.31 6.06
CA PRO A 195 -0.25 -35.67 6.55
C PRO A 195 0.90 -36.69 6.71
N VAL A 196 2.03 -36.39 6.08
CA VAL A 196 3.31 -37.06 6.33
C VAL A 196 4.03 -36.33 7.46
N GLU A 197 4.19 -36.99 8.61
CA GLU A 197 5.07 -36.54 9.69
C GLU A 197 6.55 -36.79 9.32
N PRO A 198 7.45 -35.81 9.47
CA PRO A 198 8.87 -36.09 9.58
C PRO A 198 9.30 -36.13 11.06
N SER A 199 9.67 -37.33 11.48
CA SER A 199 10.45 -37.62 12.68
C SER A 199 11.84 -37.00 12.57
N ILE A 200 12.23 -36.19 13.57
CA ILE A 200 13.61 -35.71 13.74
C ILE A 200 14.05 -36.07 15.16
N GLU A 201 14.96 -37.04 15.26
CA GLU A 201 15.74 -37.32 16.47
C GLU A 201 16.86 -36.27 16.64
N PRO A 202 17.19 -35.87 17.88
CA PRO A 202 18.31 -34.99 18.16
C PRO A 202 19.62 -35.77 18.21
N LYS A 203 20.70 -35.16 17.69
CA LYS A 203 22.07 -35.57 18.00
C LYS A 203 22.82 -34.40 18.63
N ASP A 204 23.39 -34.70 19.78
CA ASP A 204 24.17 -33.83 20.64
C ASP A 204 25.56 -33.49 20.06
N ASP A 205 26.00 -32.29 20.44
CA ASP A 205 27.36 -31.84 20.76
C ASP A 205 28.55 -32.26 19.88
N GLU A 206 29.17 -31.27 19.23
CA GLU A 206 30.64 -31.21 19.20
C GLU A 206 31.16 -29.76 19.19
N ILE A 207 31.96 -29.46 20.21
CA ILE A 207 32.74 -28.25 20.43
C ILE A 207 34.03 -28.38 19.60
N VAL A 208 34.33 -27.46 18.68
CA VAL A 208 35.71 -27.26 18.19
C VAL A 208 35.98 -25.79 17.87
N GLU A 209 37.20 -25.41 18.21
CA GLU A 209 37.81 -24.10 18.39
C GLU A 209 37.89 -23.17 17.17
N GLU A 210 37.95 -21.88 17.52
CA GLU A 210 38.44 -20.74 16.76
C GLU A 210 39.90 -20.92 16.30
N PRO A 211 40.26 -20.42 15.10
CA PRO A 211 41.60 -19.87 14.94
C PRO A 211 41.66 -18.50 14.24
N GLU A 212 42.58 -17.70 14.76
CA GLU A 212 42.98 -16.37 14.30
C GLU A 212 43.63 -16.32 12.90
N LEU A 213 43.36 -15.20 12.23
CA LEU A 213 44.04 -14.49 11.12
C LEU A 213 45.48 -14.89 10.72
N LYS A 214 45.73 -14.89 9.39
CA LYS A 214 46.63 -13.94 8.70
C LYS A 214 46.54 -14.00 7.16
N PRO A 215 46.97 -12.94 6.45
CA PRO A 215 46.65 -12.67 5.04
C PRO A 215 47.75 -13.16 4.08
N GLN A 216 47.37 -13.51 2.84
CA GLN A 216 48.29 -13.58 1.71
C GLN A 216 47.64 -13.04 0.44
N ASN A 217 48.32 -12.05 -0.14
CA ASN A 217 48.24 -11.66 -1.54
C ASN A 217 48.71 -12.84 -2.41
N ASP A 218 48.07 -13.10 -3.53
CA ASP A 218 48.80 -13.18 -4.80
C ASP A 218 47.88 -13.00 -6.01
N GLU A 219 48.47 -12.38 -7.00
CA GLU A 219 47.95 -11.90 -8.26
C GLU A 219 47.84 -13.06 -9.25
N THR A 220 46.69 -13.28 -9.90
CA THR A 220 46.69 -13.90 -11.24
C THR A 220 45.48 -13.43 -12.05
N VAL A 221 45.82 -12.73 -13.12
CA VAL A 221 44.99 -12.33 -14.25
C VAL A 221 44.56 -13.57 -15.03
N GLU A 222 43.26 -13.82 -15.15
CA GLU A 222 42.70 -14.51 -16.32
C GLU A 222 41.43 -13.81 -16.83
N GLU A 223 41.45 -13.52 -18.12
CA GLU A 223 40.41 -12.97 -18.98
C GLU A 223 39.31 -14.01 -19.24
N PRO A 224 38.00 -13.69 -19.12
CA PRO A 224 36.97 -14.57 -19.63
C PRO A 224 36.44 -14.07 -20.98
N THR A 225 36.98 -14.64 -22.05
CA THR A 225 36.28 -14.78 -23.33
C THR A 225 35.08 -15.71 -23.13
N GLY A 226 33.86 -15.25 -23.43
CA GLY A 226 32.72 -16.16 -23.60
C GLY A 226 31.34 -15.58 -23.33
N LEU A 227 30.88 -14.64 -24.16
CA LEU A 227 29.46 -14.31 -24.29
C LEU A 227 28.67 -15.59 -24.65
N LYS A 228 27.81 -16.06 -23.75
CA LYS A 228 26.68 -16.96 -24.08
C LYS A 228 25.38 -16.15 -24.13
N PRO A 229 24.45 -16.47 -25.04
CA PRO A 229 23.25 -15.67 -25.25
C PRO A 229 22.22 -15.90 -24.14
N GLN A 230 21.65 -14.81 -23.62
CA GLN A 230 20.48 -14.84 -22.74
C GLN A 230 19.30 -15.50 -23.46
N LYS A 231 18.72 -16.50 -22.80
CA LYS A 231 17.50 -17.18 -23.21
C LYS A 231 16.30 -16.36 -22.74
N THR A 232 15.72 -15.56 -23.62
CA THR A 232 14.41 -14.92 -23.40
C THR A 232 13.33 -16.00 -23.40
N THR A 233 12.78 -16.31 -22.23
CA THR A 233 11.58 -17.16 -22.11
C THR A 233 10.43 -16.26 -21.68
N ASN A 234 9.44 -16.12 -22.55
CA ASN A 234 8.26 -15.29 -22.37
C ASN A 234 7.24 -15.97 -21.44
N GLU A 235 7.48 -15.89 -20.13
CA GLU A 235 6.50 -16.19 -19.09
C GLU A 235 6.47 -14.99 -18.12
N PRO A 236 5.31 -14.49 -17.65
CA PRO A 236 5.27 -13.38 -16.71
C PRO A 236 6.06 -13.79 -15.45
N PRO A 237 7.01 -12.99 -14.96
CA PRO A 237 7.85 -13.44 -13.87
C PRO A 237 6.98 -13.65 -12.63
N HIS A 238 7.07 -14.85 -12.05
CA HIS A 238 6.57 -15.19 -10.71
C HIS A 238 7.03 -14.20 -9.60
N ASN A 239 7.94 -13.27 -9.93
CA ASN A 239 8.57 -12.30 -9.04
C ASN A 239 7.87 -10.94 -8.86
N ILE A 240 6.90 -10.55 -9.70
CA ILE A 240 6.29 -9.20 -9.57
C ILE A 240 5.35 -9.14 -8.36
N SER A 241 4.51 -10.17 -8.16
CA SER A 241 3.61 -10.26 -6.99
C SER A 241 4.39 -10.30 -5.68
N SER A 242 5.48 -11.08 -5.62
CA SER A 242 6.33 -11.18 -4.44
C SER A 242 7.05 -9.85 -4.14
N LEU A 243 7.48 -9.10 -5.15
CA LEU A 243 8.07 -7.77 -4.96
C LEU A 243 7.07 -6.74 -4.42
N CYS A 244 5.81 -6.78 -4.87
CA CYS A 244 4.78 -5.91 -4.31
C CYS A 244 4.45 -6.29 -2.84
N GLU A 245 4.44 -7.59 -2.53
CA GLU A 245 4.32 -8.09 -1.14
C GLU A 245 5.49 -7.62 -0.27
N ALA A 246 6.73 -7.66 -0.79
CA ALA A 246 7.90 -7.13 -0.10
C ALA A 246 7.80 -5.62 0.18
N LYS A 247 7.30 -4.83 -0.79
CA LYS A 247 7.02 -3.39 -0.59
C LYS A 247 6.00 -3.18 0.53
N ALA A 248 4.93 -3.97 0.57
CA ALA A 248 3.92 -3.92 1.61
C ALA A 248 4.49 -4.28 2.99
N SER A 249 5.24 -5.38 3.09
CA SER A 249 5.88 -5.80 4.36
C SER A 249 6.85 -4.75 4.89
N LEU A 250 7.61 -4.08 4.02
CA LEU A 250 8.45 -2.95 4.42
C LEU A 250 7.62 -1.77 4.95
N ALA A 251 6.54 -1.41 4.28
CA ALA A 251 5.64 -0.34 4.74
C ALA A 251 5.03 -0.67 6.11
N ASP A 252 4.58 -1.91 6.31
CA ASP A 252 4.04 -2.39 7.58
C ASP A 252 5.10 -2.35 8.71
N ALA A 253 6.32 -2.78 8.43
CA ALA A 253 7.41 -2.71 9.40
C ALA A 253 7.69 -1.26 9.83
N ARG A 254 7.68 -0.30 8.88
CA ARG A 254 7.86 1.13 9.19
C ARG A 254 6.70 1.69 10.01
N PHE A 255 5.47 1.38 9.62
CA PHE A 255 4.29 1.85 10.33
C PHE A 255 4.32 1.39 11.79
N ASN A 256 4.52 0.09 12.03
CA ASN A 256 4.56 -0.45 13.40
C ASN A 256 5.73 0.12 14.22
N LEU A 257 6.89 0.34 13.58
CA LEU A 257 8.05 0.96 14.23
C LEU A 257 7.79 2.42 14.63
N MET A 258 7.09 3.18 13.79
CA MET A 258 6.64 4.53 14.12
C MET A 258 5.64 4.51 15.29
N MET A 259 4.65 3.62 15.26
CA MET A 259 3.68 3.47 16.34
C MET A 259 4.34 3.07 17.66
N MET A 260 5.34 2.18 17.62
CA MET A 260 6.16 1.81 18.77
C MET A 260 6.89 3.02 19.37
N ALA A 261 7.50 3.87 18.52
CA ALA A 261 8.21 5.07 18.96
C ALA A 261 7.29 6.14 19.57
N MET A 262 6.03 6.20 19.11
CA MET A 262 5.03 7.16 19.60
C MET A 262 4.35 6.69 20.89
N SER A 263 4.21 5.38 21.10
CA SER A 263 3.60 4.85 22.32
C SER A 263 4.48 5.09 23.54
N THR A 264 3.86 5.44 24.66
CA THR A 264 4.48 5.48 25.99
C THR A 264 4.14 4.26 26.83
N ASP A 265 3.27 3.38 26.34
CA ASP A 265 2.86 2.15 27.00
C ASP A 265 3.78 1.00 26.60
N LYS A 266 4.36 0.32 27.59
CA LYS A 266 5.32 -0.77 27.32
C LYS A 266 4.67 -2.00 26.71
N THR A 267 3.42 -2.29 27.07
CA THR A 267 2.70 -3.44 26.52
C THR A 267 2.31 -3.19 25.07
N GLU A 268 1.94 -1.97 24.70
CA GLU A 268 1.76 -1.58 23.30
C GLU A 268 3.08 -1.63 22.52
N GLN A 269 4.19 -1.13 23.09
CA GLN A 269 5.50 -1.21 22.46
C GLN A 269 5.92 -2.66 22.19
N GLU A 270 5.68 -3.58 23.13
CA GLU A 270 5.92 -5.02 22.95
C GLU A 270 5.02 -5.63 21.87
N ALA A 271 3.75 -5.21 21.76
CA ALA A 271 2.86 -5.65 20.69
C ALA A 271 3.33 -5.19 19.31
N TYR A 272 3.75 -3.92 19.18
CA TYR A 272 4.31 -3.41 17.94
C TYR A 272 5.62 -4.11 17.56
N LEU A 273 6.47 -4.46 18.54
CA LEU A 273 7.68 -5.24 18.28
C LEU A 273 7.37 -6.58 17.61
N VAL A 274 6.32 -7.27 18.05
CA VAL A 274 5.87 -8.53 17.42
C VAL A 274 5.45 -8.32 15.96
N GLU A 275 4.69 -7.27 15.67
CA GLU A 275 4.27 -6.98 14.29
C GLU A 275 5.45 -6.53 13.40
N ILE A 276 6.43 -5.80 13.96
CA ILE A 276 7.67 -5.45 13.26
C ILE A 276 8.46 -6.70 12.89
N ASP A 277 8.61 -7.65 13.82
CA ASP A 277 9.33 -8.91 13.59
C ASP A 277 8.64 -9.77 12.54
N LYS A 278 7.31 -9.83 12.59
CA LYS A 278 6.49 -10.53 11.60
C LYS A 278 6.63 -9.92 10.20
N ALA A 279 6.47 -8.62 10.07
CA ALA A 279 6.63 -7.92 8.79
C ALA A 279 8.06 -8.08 8.23
N SER A 280 9.07 -8.05 9.10
CA SER A 280 10.47 -8.31 8.72
C SER A 280 10.67 -9.74 8.20
N THR A 281 10.06 -10.71 8.88
CA THR A 281 10.11 -12.12 8.49
C THR A 281 9.46 -12.33 7.13
N ASP A 282 8.33 -11.68 6.87
CA ASP A 282 7.63 -11.78 5.59
C ASP A 282 8.44 -11.12 4.45
N PHE A 283 9.07 -9.98 4.70
CA PHE A 283 10.01 -9.37 3.77
C PHE A 283 11.21 -10.29 3.47
N GLU A 284 11.81 -10.88 4.50
CA GLU A 284 12.95 -11.79 4.36
C GLU A 284 12.60 -13.08 3.60
N LYS A 285 11.37 -13.59 3.73
CA LYS A 285 10.89 -14.72 2.91
C LYS A 285 10.91 -14.38 1.42
N VAL A 286 10.48 -13.17 1.05
CA VAL A 286 10.54 -12.73 -0.35
C VAL A 286 11.98 -12.63 -0.82
N LEU A 287 12.86 -12.00 -0.06
CA LEU A 287 14.28 -11.89 -0.40
C LEU A 287 14.92 -13.28 -0.57
N ALA A 288 14.61 -14.23 0.31
CA ALA A 288 15.11 -15.60 0.22
C ALA A 288 14.58 -16.36 -1.00
N ALA A 289 13.34 -16.10 -1.42
CA ALA A 289 12.79 -16.65 -2.67
C ALA A 289 13.53 -16.10 -3.89
N MET A 290 13.77 -14.78 -3.93
CA MET A 290 14.51 -14.12 -5.00
C MET A 290 15.97 -14.58 -5.13
N LEU A 291 16.63 -14.86 -4.00
CA LEU A 291 17.99 -15.43 -3.98
C LEU A 291 18.06 -16.81 -4.65
N LYS A 292 17.00 -17.63 -4.54
CA LYS A 292 16.96 -18.98 -5.13
C LYS A 292 16.80 -18.94 -6.65
N ASP A 293 16.26 -17.86 -7.19
CA ASP A 293 16.04 -17.68 -8.62
C ASP A 293 17.33 -17.24 -9.36
N GLU A 294 18.49 -17.23 -8.69
CA GLU A 294 19.81 -16.83 -9.22
C GLU A 294 19.80 -15.46 -9.91
N ILE A 295 19.09 -14.49 -9.31
CA ILE A 295 19.05 -13.12 -9.81
C ILE A 295 20.39 -12.44 -9.50
N ASP A 296 21.33 -12.51 -10.44
CA ASP A 296 22.55 -11.71 -10.43
C ASP A 296 22.22 -10.29 -10.89
N ASN A 297 21.88 -9.42 -9.94
CA ASN A 297 21.52 -8.03 -10.18
C ASN A 297 22.09 -7.13 -9.07
N ASP A 298 22.91 -6.15 -9.46
CA ASP A 298 23.48 -5.13 -8.59
C ASP A 298 22.44 -4.44 -7.70
N GLN A 299 21.21 -4.24 -8.22
CA GLN A 299 20.11 -3.66 -7.47
C GLN A 299 19.64 -4.57 -6.33
N PHE A 300 19.57 -5.88 -6.57
CA PHE A 300 19.16 -6.83 -5.54
C PHE A 300 20.23 -6.99 -4.46
N THR A 301 21.51 -6.97 -4.83
CA THR A 301 22.62 -6.89 -3.87
C THR A 301 22.52 -5.63 -3.00
N ALA A 302 22.29 -4.46 -3.61
CA ALA A 302 22.10 -3.21 -2.88
C ALA A 302 20.89 -3.25 -1.93
N LEU A 303 19.81 -3.94 -2.32
CA LEU A 303 18.64 -4.16 -1.47
C LEU A 303 19.01 -4.97 -0.21
N LEU A 304 19.73 -6.09 -0.39
CA LEU A 304 20.16 -6.96 0.72
C LEU A 304 21.11 -6.24 1.69
N GLU A 305 22.06 -5.48 1.15
CA GLU A 305 22.99 -4.69 1.97
C GLU A 305 22.24 -3.62 2.77
N THR A 306 21.34 -2.89 2.12
CA THR A 306 20.54 -1.84 2.77
C THR A 306 19.63 -2.42 3.85
N TRP A 307 18.96 -3.55 3.57
CA TRP A 307 18.13 -4.27 4.54
C TRP A 307 18.94 -4.70 5.77
N THR A 308 20.12 -5.28 5.55
CA THR A 308 21.00 -5.73 6.63
C THR A 308 21.36 -4.59 7.57
N VAL A 309 21.76 -3.43 7.01
CA VAL A 309 22.10 -2.24 7.79
C VAL A 309 20.87 -1.67 8.50
N PHE A 310 19.73 -1.59 7.82
CA PHE A 310 18.46 -1.15 8.38
C PHE A 310 18.10 -1.98 9.62
N LYS A 311 18.02 -3.30 9.45
CA LYS A 311 17.67 -4.28 10.50
C LYS A 311 18.63 -4.20 11.69
N ASN A 312 19.93 -4.20 11.44
CA ASN A 312 20.93 -4.16 12.51
C ASN A 312 20.79 -2.91 13.39
N ILE A 313 20.68 -1.72 12.79
CA ILE A 313 20.52 -0.47 13.56
C ILE A 313 19.16 -0.43 14.27
N ARG A 314 18.09 -0.92 13.63
CA ARG A 314 16.78 -1.03 14.26
C ARG A 314 16.85 -1.85 15.56
N GLU A 315 17.47 -3.03 15.50
CA GLU A 315 17.51 -3.99 16.60
C GLU A 315 18.52 -3.62 17.68
N THR A 316 19.65 -3.02 17.31
CA THR A 316 20.75 -2.74 18.27
C THR A 316 20.72 -1.32 18.83
N GLU A 317 20.08 -0.37 18.15
CA GLU A 317 20.09 1.04 18.56
C GLU A 317 18.69 1.61 18.73
N PHE A 318 17.81 1.46 17.73
CA PHE A 318 16.53 2.16 17.71
C PHE A 318 15.53 1.59 18.71
N ILE A 319 15.22 0.30 18.63
CA ILE A 319 14.31 -0.39 19.56
C ILE A 319 14.80 -0.22 21.01
N PRO A 320 16.08 -0.43 21.33
CA PRO A 320 16.59 -0.14 22.67
C PRO A 320 16.39 1.30 23.13
N ALA A 321 16.56 2.30 22.26
CA ALA A 321 16.32 3.70 22.60
C ALA A 321 14.83 3.96 22.93
N ILE A 322 13.91 3.40 22.15
CA ILE A 322 12.45 3.48 22.41
C ILE A 322 12.12 2.86 23.77
N LEU A 323 12.58 1.63 24.03
CA LEU A 323 12.29 0.90 25.26
C LEU A 323 12.95 1.54 26.51
N ALA A 324 14.06 2.25 26.32
CA ALA A 324 14.70 3.05 27.36
C ALA A 324 13.99 4.40 27.61
N GLY A 325 13.04 4.79 26.75
CA GLY A 325 12.37 6.10 26.79
C GLY A 325 13.24 7.26 26.30
N ASP A 326 14.36 6.98 25.63
CA ASP A 326 15.27 7.97 25.06
C ASP A 326 14.74 8.47 23.71
N LYS A 327 13.72 9.34 23.78
CA LYS A 327 12.97 9.83 22.62
C LYS A 327 13.85 10.62 21.65
N ASP A 328 14.80 11.39 22.14
CA ASP A 328 15.68 12.22 21.31
C ASP A 328 16.60 11.34 20.46
N LYS A 329 17.23 10.33 21.07
CA LYS A 329 18.04 9.35 20.35
C LYS A 329 17.21 8.51 19.39
N ALA A 330 16.04 8.05 19.83
CA ALA A 330 15.13 7.29 18.98
C ALA A 330 14.74 8.11 17.74
N LEU A 331 14.44 9.39 17.91
CA LEU A 331 14.08 10.29 16.82
C LEU A 331 15.23 10.50 15.82
N GLU A 332 16.46 10.72 16.31
CA GLU A 332 17.65 10.85 15.46
C GLU A 332 17.84 9.61 14.59
N ILE A 333 17.76 8.41 15.19
CA ILE A 333 17.91 7.15 14.48
C ILE A 333 16.77 6.93 13.47
N ASN A 334 15.54 7.31 13.82
CA ASN A 334 14.37 7.18 12.95
C ASN A 334 14.55 7.92 11.62
N GLY A 335 15.14 9.12 11.63
CA GLY A 335 15.44 9.87 10.40
C GLY A 335 16.35 9.09 9.44
N ILE A 336 17.40 8.46 9.96
CA ILE A 336 18.34 7.67 9.15
C ILE A 336 17.68 6.35 8.68
N GLN A 337 16.84 5.73 9.51
CA GLN A 337 16.07 4.54 9.14
C GLN A 337 15.05 4.84 8.03
N ALA A 338 14.42 6.02 8.05
CA ALA A 338 13.48 6.46 7.03
C ALA A 338 14.14 6.59 5.64
N GLU A 339 15.36 7.15 5.56
CA GLU A 339 16.11 7.25 4.30
C GLU A 339 16.48 5.88 3.73
N ARG A 340 16.92 4.95 4.58
CA ARG A 340 17.20 3.56 4.18
C ARG A 340 15.95 2.86 3.67
N MET A 341 14.82 3.04 4.34
CA MET A 341 13.55 2.49 3.89
C MET A 341 13.14 3.02 2.51
N ASN A 342 13.24 4.33 2.30
CA ASN A 342 12.96 4.93 0.99
C ASN A 342 13.89 4.39 -0.10
N THR A 343 15.16 4.14 0.25
CA THR A 343 16.13 3.51 -0.66
C THR A 343 15.69 2.09 -1.04
N MET A 344 15.29 1.26 -0.07
CA MET A 344 14.79 -0.10 -0.34
C MET A 344 13.52 -0.08 -1.20
N ILE A 345 12.57 0.81 -0.91
CA ILE A 345 11.35 0.97 -1.72
C ILE A 345 11.69 1.35 -3.16
N GLY A 346 12.59 2.32 -3.35
CA GLY A 346 13.02 2.74 -4.69
C GLY A 346 13.69 1.61 -5.47
N ILE A 347 14.50 0.79 -4.80
CA ILE A 347 15.12 -0.39 -5.41
C ILE A 347 14.05 -1.43 -5.78
N ILE A 348 13.11 -1.74 -4.89
CA ILE A 348 12.01 -2.69 -5.16
C ILE A 348 11.18 -2.22 -6.35
N GLN A 349 10.85 -0.92 -6.42
CA GLN A 349 10.11 -0.36 -7.54
C GLN A 349 10.88 -0.47 -8.86
N ALA A 350 12.20 -0.24 -8.84
CA ALA A 350 13.04 -0.45 -10.00
C ALA A 350 13.10 -1.93 -10.44
N LEU A 351 13.07 -2.87 -9.49
CA LEU A 351 13.03 -4.31 -9.75
C LEU A 351 11.67 -4.80 -10.25
N SER A 352 10.56 -4.22 -9.76
CA SER A 352 9.19 -4.64 -10.10
C SER A 352 8.60 -3.96 -11.33
N GLY A 353 9.14 -2.80 -11.71
CA GLY A 353 8.48 -1.86 -12.63
C GLY A 353 7.32 -1.11 -11.98
N GLU A 354 6.58 -0.31 -12.77
CA GLU A 354 5.44 0.55 -12.34
C GLU A 354 4.17 -0.22 -11.88
N ASN A 355 4.29 -1.50 -11.49
CA ASN A 355 3.16 -2.39 -11.26
C ASN A 355 2.76 -2.59 -9.79
N CYS A 356 3.35 -1.84 -8.84
CA CYS A 356 3.10 -1.99 -7.39
C CYS A 356 2.47 -0.73 -6.75
N ASP A 357 1.65 0.02 -7.48
CA ASP A 357 1.02 1.29 -7.06
C ASP A 357 -0.50 1.21 -6.84
#